data_AF-A0A7K2M3S7-F1
#
_entry.id   AF-A0A7K2M3S7-F1
#
_cell.length_a   1.000
_cell.length_b   1.000
_cell.length_c   1.000
_cell.angle_alpha   90.00
_cell.angle_beta   90.00
_cell.angle_gamma   90.00
#
_symmetry.space_group_name_H-M   'P 1'
#
loop_
_entity.id
_entity.type
_entity.pdbx_description
1 polymer ?
#
loop_
_entity_poly.entity_id
_entity_poly.type
_entity_poly.pdbx_seq_one_letter_code
_entity_poly.pdbx_strand_id
1 'polypeptide(L)'
;MYKNSRGRPGAVLAAAAVAQFAVALDLSVVNVALPALRTALGFAPLDLSWVVHAYALTLGGCLLLGGRACDLYGRRRLFVLGLA
;
A
#
# COMPACT_ATOMS: atom_id res chain seq x y z
N MET A 1 -6.41 11.82 32.16
CA MET A 1 -5.00 11.45 32.41
C MET A 1 -4.42 10.77 31.17
N TYR A 2 -3.98 11.56 30.17
CA TYR A 2 -3.26 11.01 29.01
C TYR A 2 -1.81 10.76 29.44
N LYS A 3 -1.47 9.49 29.69
CA LYS A 3 -0.08 9.08 29.95
C LYS A 3 0.76 9.41 28.72
N ASN A 4 1.51 10.50 28.80
CA ASN A 4 2.52 10.88 27.81
C ASN A 4 3.70 9.91 27.94
N SER A 5 3.56 8.72 27.36
CA SER A 5 4.69 7.82 27.13
C SER A 5 5.76 8.61 26.37
N ARG A 6 7.01 8.59 26.84
CA ARG A 6 8.20 9.14 26.16
C ARG A 6 8.47 8.39 24.84
N GLY A 7 7.52 8.38 23.92
CA GLY A 7 7.63 7.75 22.62
C GLY A 7 8.44 8.66 21.73
N ARG A 8 9.57 8.17 21.19
CA ARG A 8 10.41 8.88 20.22
C ARG A 8 9.55 9.19 18.98
N PRO A 9 9.01 10.41 18.81
CA PRO A 9 8.06 10.68 17.74
C PRO A 9 8.72 10.53 16.36
N GLY A 10 10.03 10.84 16.27
CA GLY A 10 10.83 10.65 15.07
C GLY A 10 10.90 9.18 14.60
N ALA A 11 10.90 8.21 15.51
CA ALA A 11 10.95 6.80 15.11
C ALA A 11 9.62 6.33 14.49
N VAL A 12 8.49 6.83 15.01
CA VAL A 12 7.17 6.54 14.45
C VAL A 12 7.01 7.19 13.08
N LEU A 13 7.46 8.44 12.94
CA LEU A 13 7.45 9.15 11.66
C LEU A 13 8.36 8.48 10.63
N ALA A 14 9.56 8.05 11.01
CA ALA A 14 10.46 7.32 10.13
C ALA A 14 9.85 6.00 9.66
N ALA A 15 9.25 5.22 10.57
CA ALA A 15 8.57 3.97 10.21
C ALA A 15 7.40 4.21 9.24
N ALA A 16 6.57 5.23 9.50
CA ALA A 16 5.47 5.61 8.61
C ALA A 16 5.98 6.09 7.25
N ALA A 17 7.08 6.85 7.21
CA ALA A 17 7.70 7.32 5.98
C ALA A 17 8.25 6.15 5.14
N VAL A 18 8.91 5.17 5.77
CA VAL A 18 9.40 3.97 5.08
C VAL A 18 8.24 3.13 4.54
N ALA A 19 7.17 2.95 5.32
CA ALA A 19 5.98 2.25 4.85
C ALA A 19 5.32 2.97 3.65
N GLN A 20 5.19 4.29 3.73
CA GLN A 20 4.64 5.10 2.63
C GLN A 20 5.54 5.04 1.39
N PHE A 21 6.86 5.02 1.58
CA PHE A 21 7.81 4.85 0.50
C PHE A 21 7.68 3.48 -0.17
N ALA A 22 7.49 2.40 0.60
CA ALA A 22 7.27 1.07 0.04
C ALA A 22 6.00 1.03 -0.84
N VAL A 23 4.92 1.68 -0.41
CA VAL A 23 3.68 1.81 -1.20
C VAL A 23 3.90 2.60 -2.49
N ALA A 24 4.66 3.71 -2.43
CA ALA A 24 4.99 4.50 -3.61
C ALA A 24 5.91 3.76 -4.59
N LEU A 25 6.83 2.94 -4.08
CA LEU A 25 7.65 2.05 -4.88
C LEU A 25 6.81 1.00 -5.60
N ASP A 26 5.85 0.37 -4.92
CA ASP A 26 4.97 -0.63 -5.51
C ASP A 26 4.19 -0.09 -6.72
N LEU A 27 3.59 1.10 -6.56
CA LEU A 27 2.94 1.82 -7.66
C LEU A 27 3.88 2.12 -8.83
N SER A 28 5.14 2.45 -8.54
CA SER A 28 6.14 2.73 -9.57
C SER A 28 6.55 1.45 -10.32
N VAL A 29 6.72 0.34 -9.60
CA VAL A 29 7.03 -0.98 -10.17
C VAL A 29 5.93 -1.43 -11.12
N VAL A 30 4.66 -1.29 -10.74
CA VAL A 30 3.52 -1.62 -11.62
C VAL A 30 3.54 -0.78 -12.89
N ASN A 31 3.81 0.53 -12.79
CA ASN A 31 3.93 1.41 -13.96
C ASN A 31 5.10 1.05 -14.88
N VAL A 32 6.20 0.55 -14.34
CA VAL A 32 7.34 0.06 -15.13
C VAL A 32 7.05 -1.31 -15.75
N ALA A 33 6.30 -2.17 -15.07
CA ALA A 33 5.91 -3.49 -15.57
C ALA A 33 4.82 -3.43 -16.65
N LEU A 34 3.96 -2.40 -16.64
CA LEU A 34 2.91 -2.16 -17.62
C LEU A 34 3.38 -2.22 -19.09
N PRO A 35 4.44 -1.50 -19.52
CA PRO A 35 4.96 -1.62 -20.88
C PRO A 35 5.56 -2.99 -21.18
N ALA A 36 6.11 -3.70 -20.19
CA ALA A 36 6.63 -5.07 -20.35
C ALA A 36 5.50 -6.11 -20.50
N LEU A 37 4.38 -5.94 -19.78
CA LEU A 37 3.17 -6.74 -19.98
C LEU A 37 2.56 -6.51 -21.37
N ARG A 38 2.60 -5.27 -21.86
CA ARG A 38 2.16 -4.94 -23.22
C ARG A 38 2.99 -5.66 -24.28
N THR A 39 4.32 -5.67 -24.15
CA THR A 39 5.21 -6.30 -25.14
C THR A 39 5.22 -7.81 -25.03
N ALA A 40 5.08 -8.39 -23.83
CA ALA A 40 5.11 -9.84 -23.62
C ALA A 40 3.79 -10.54 -24.02
N LEU A 41 2.64 -9.88 -23.86
CA LEU A 41 1.32 -10.49 -24.12
C LEU A 41 0.62 -9.97 -25.39
N GLY A 42 1.17 -8.97 -26.07
CA GLY A 42 0.59 -8.42 -27.31
C GLY A 42 -0.74 -7.69 -27.10
N PHE A 43 -1.01 -7.21 -25.88
CA PHE A 43 -2.28 -6.61 -25.50
C PHE A 43 -2.56 -5.27 -26.22
N ALA A 44 -3.83 -5.06 -26.60
CA ALA A 44 -4.32 -3.81 -27.16
C ALA A 44 -4.34 -2.70 -26.08
N PRO A 45 -4.25 -1.41 -26.44
CA PRO A 45 -4.23 -0.30 -25.48
C PRO A 45 -5.41 -0.29 -24.49
N LEU A 46 -6.54 -0.87 -24.90
CA LEU A 46 -7.77 -0.96 -24.11
C LEU A 46 -7.62 -1.90 -22.89
N ASP A 47 -6.85 -2.98 -23.02
CA ASP A 47 -6.66 -3.95 -21.95
C ASP A 47 -5.74 -3.42 -20.84
N LEU A 48 -4.85 -2.48 -21.19
CA LEU A 48 -3.94 -1.84 -20.25
C LEU A 48 -4.67 -1.00 -19.18
N SER A 49 -5.74 -0.31 -19.59
CA SER A 49 -6.57 0.49 -18.68
C SER A 49 -7.30 -0.41 -17.67
N TRP A 50 -7.75 -1.59 -18.11
CA TRP A 50 -8.41 -2.54 -17.22
C TRP A 50 -7.47 -3.10 -16.15
N VAL A 51 -6.19 -3.32 -16.46
CA VAL A 51 -5.19 -3.74 -15.46
C VAL A 51 -5.06 -2.67 -14.36
N VAL A 52 -5.01 -1.39 -14.73
CA VAL A 52 -4.94 -0.28 -13.77
C VAL A 52 -6.22 -0.20 -12.93
N HIS A 53 -7.40 -0.35 -13.55
CA HIS A 53 -8.68 -0.34 -12.82
C HIS A 53 -8.81 -1.53 -11.87
N ALA A 54 -8.41 -2.73 -12.30
CA ALA A 54 -8.40 -3.92 -11.46
C ALA A 54 -7.46 -3.74 -10.28
N TYR A 55 -6.23 -3.25 -10.52
CA TYR A 55 -5.26 -2.94 -9.47
C TYR A 55 -5.83 -1.93 -8.45
N ALA A 56 -6.41 -0.82 -8.93
CA ALA A 56 -7.03 0.19 -8.07
C ALA A 56 -8.22 -0.37 -7.27
N LEU A 57 -9.04 -1.23 -7.86
CA LEU A 57 -10.18 -1.86 -7.21
C LEU A 57 -9.73 -2.82 -6.10
N THR A 58 -8.73 -3.68 -6.37
CA THR A 58 -8.16 -4.57 -5.36
C THR A 58 -7.49 -3.79 -4.24
N LEU A 59 -6.70 -2.77 -4.58
CA LEU A 59 -6.02 -1.93 -3.59
C LEU A 59 -7.05 -1.19 -2.72
N GLY A 60 -8.07 -0.57 -3.34
CA GLY A 60 -9.14 0.13 -2.64
C GLY A 60 -9.97 -0.80 -1.74
N GLY A 61 -10.33 -1.99 -2.24
CA GLY A 61 -11.06 -2.99 -1.46
C GLY A 61 -10.25 -3.46 -0.25
N CYS A 62 -8.98 -3.79 -0.44
CA CYS A 62 -8.07 -4.16 0.64
C CYS A 62 -7.82 -3.01 1.62
N LEU A 63 -7.78 -1.76 1.16
CA LEU A 63 -7.65 -0.57 2.02
C LEU A 63 -8.84 -0.40 2.95
N LEU A 64 -10.06 -0.59 2.44
CA LEU A 64 -11.28 -0.54 3.27
C LEU A 64 -11.28 -1.66 4.32
N LEU A 65 -10.91 -2.87 3.93
CA LEU A 65 -10.77 -4.00 4.85
C LEU A 65 -9.66 -3.77 5.88
N GLY A 66 -8.50 -3.29 5.45
CA GLY A 66 -7.34 -2.97 6.27
C GLY A 66 -7.62 -1.83 7.26
N GLY A 67 -8.37 -0.80 6.83
CA GLY A 67 -8.82 0.31 7.67
C GLY A 67 -9.73 -0.18 8.79
N ARG A 68 -10.75 -0.99 8.46
CA ARG A 68 -11.63 -1.59 9.46
C ARG A 68 -10.87 -2.53 10.41
N ALA A 69 -9.93 -3.30 9.88
CA ALA A 69 -9.05 -4.12 10.70
C ALA A 69 -8.22 -3.24 11.67
N CYS A 70 -7.68 -2.10 11.20
CA CYS A 70 -6.88 -1.18 12.01
C CYS A 70 -7.66 -0.59 13.18
N ASP A 71 -8.94 -0.30 12.95
CA ASP A 71 -9.84 0.21 13.98
C ASP A 71 -10.19 -0.85 15.03
N LEU A 72 -10.33 -2.12 14.61
CA LEU A 72 -10.64 -3.25 15.49
C LEU A 72 -9.43 -3.74 16.31
N TYR A 73 -8.33 -4.04 15.63
CA TYR A 73 -7.18 -4.76 16.21
C TYR A 73 -6.08 -3.81 16.68
N GLY A 74 -6.18 -2.53 16.34
CA GLY A 74 -5.27 -1.47 16.75
C GLY A 74 -4.15 -1.22 15.72
N ARG A 75 -3.91 0.06 15.45
CA ARG A 75 -2.94 0.59 14.46
C ARG A 75 -1.55 -0.03 14.55
N ARG A 76 -0.99 -0.21 15.75
CA ARG A 76 0.38 -0.74 15.92
C ARG A 76 0.49 -2.23 15.55
N ARG A 77 -0.52 -3.06 15.86
CA ARG A 77 -0.46 -4.50 15.59
C ARG A 77 -0.54 -4.77 14.10
N LEU A 78 -1.45 -4.09 13.40
CA LEU A 78 -1.61 -4.25 11.96
C LEU A 78 -0.48 -3.64 11.15
N PHE A 79 0.11 -2.53 11.62
CA PHE A 79 1.34 -2.02 11.02
C PHE A 79 2.46 -3.07 11.05
N VAL A 80 2.68 -3.72 12.19
CA VAL A 80 3.69 -4.78 12.31
C VAL A 80 3.29 -6.02 11.50
N LEU A 81 2.01 -6.39 11.48
CA LEU A 81 1.53 -7.55 10.73
C LEU A 81 1.69 -7.37 9.20
N GLY A 82 1.56 -6.13 8.70
CA GLY A 82 1.83 -5.83 7.29
C GLY A 82 3.30 -5.65 6.94
N LEU A 83 4.17 -5.53 7.94
CA LEU A 83 5.62 -5.38 7.77
C LEU A 83 6.40 -6.69 8.04
N ALA A 84 5.76 -7.65 8.71
CA ALA A 84 6.27 -8.99 9.01
C ALA A 84 6.12 -9.90 7.79
#